data_AF-A0A947F8N8-F1
#
_entry.id   AF-A0A947F8N8-F1
#
_cell.length_a   1.000
_cell.length_b   1.000
_cell.length_c   1.000
_cell.angle_alpha   90.00
_cell.angle_beta   90.00
_cell.angle_gamma   90.00
#
_symmetry.space_group_name_H-M   'P 1'
#
loop_
_entity.id
_entity.type
_entity.pdbx_description
1 polymer ?
#
loop_
_entity_poly.entity_id
_entity_poly.type
_entity_poly.pdbx_seq_one_letter_code
_entity_poly.pdbx_strand_id
1 'polypeptide(L)'
;VYHNRLRIGMKLQADPTIQYLLPDGWRRLTYNDLKIDSPYNTYKYFGLPPTPINSPGKRAILAALYPEKHDYLYFVADGKGGHWFSKNHREHINNVKKYRKWLKE
;
A
#
# COMPACT_ATOMS: atom_id res chain seq x y z
N VAL A 1 5.55 4.97 5.80
CA VAL A 1 5.66 4.68 4.34
C VAL A 1 4.85 5.68 3.49
N TYR A 2 3.52 5.77 3.62
CA TYR A 2 2.73 6.63 2.73
C TYR A 2 3.10 8.12 2.80
N HIS A 3 3.28 8.69 4.00
CA HIS A 3 3.81 10.05 4.17
C HIS A 3 5.14 10.28 3.43
N ASN A 4 6.07 9.32 3.52
CA ASN A 4 7.36 9.41 2.82
C ASN A 4 7.19 9.39 1.31
N ARG A 5 6.32 8.52 0.79
CA ARG A 5 6.00 8.46 -0.65
C ARG A 5 5.37 9.76 -1.14
N LEU A 6 4.39 10.29 -0.40
CA LEU A 6 3.75 11.57 -0.72
C LEU A 6 4.78 12.70 -0.80
N ARG A 7 5.67 12.80 0.19
CA ARG A 7 6.71 13.85 0.25
C ARG A 7 7.64 13.85 -0.96
N ILE A 8 7.90 12.70 -1.56
CA ILE A 8 8.79 12.58 -2.73
C ILE A 8 8.05 12.42 -4.06
N GLY A 9 6.72 12.57 -4.08
CA GLY A 9 5.92 12.40 -5.29
C GLY A 9 5.90 10.96 -5.83
N MET A 10 6.04 9.95 -4.96
CA MET A 10 5.92 8.55 -5.33
C MET A 10 4.47 8.08 -5.22
N LYS A 11 4.00 7.31 -6.20
CA LYS A 11 2.66 6.69 -6.19
C LYS A 11 2.47 5.78 -4.97
N LEU A 12 1.29 5.80 -4.37
CA LEU A 12 1.03 5.07 -3.12
C LEU A 12 0.88 3.56 -3.35
N GLN A 13 0.30 3.14 -4.48
CA GLN A 13 0.12 1.73 -4.85
C GLN A 13 -0.56 0.93 -3.73
N ALA A 14 -1.70 1.45 -3.25
CA ALA A 14 -2.44 0.86 -2.14
C ALA A 14 -3.66 0.10 -2.66
N ASP A 15 -3.65 -1.23 -2.55
CA ASP A 15 -4.75 -2.12 -2.96
C ASP A 15 -6.14 -1.70 -2.45
N PRO A 16 -6.32 -1.23 -1.19
CA PRO A 16 -7.62 -0.79 -0.71
C PRO A 16 -8.27 0.30 -1.57
N THR A 17 -7.47 1.14 -2.24
CA THR A 17 -7.99 2.19 -3.13
C THR A 17 -8.59 1.62 -4.41
N ILE A 18 -8.12 0.45 -4.85
CA ILE A 18 -8.71 -0.31 -5.97
C ILE A 18 -9.94 -1.06 -5.49
N GLN A 19 -9.88 -1.71 -4.32
CA GLN A 19 -11.03 -2.41 -3.73
C GLN A 19 -12.24 -1.48 -3.58
N TYR A 20 -12.01 -0.22 -3.20
CA TYR A 20 -13.06 0.79 -3.09
C TYR A 20 -13.85 1.03 -4.40
N LEU A 21 -13.22 0.77 -5.55
CA LEU A 21 -13.83 0.94 -6.87
C LEU A 21 -14.59 -0.31 -7.35
N LEU A 22 -14.39 -1.47 -6.71
CA LEU A 22 -14.97 -2.72 -7.17
C LEU A 22 -16.41 -2.87 -6.66
N PRO A 23 -17.38 -3.16 -7.54
CA PRO A 23 -18.79 -3.31 -7.16
C PRO A 23 -19.05 -4.61 -6.40
N ASP A 24 -18.25 -5.64 -6.61
CA ASP A 24 -18.47 -7.00 -6.09
C ASP A 24 -17.96 -7.19 -4.65
N GLY A 25 -17.54 -6.11 -3.99
CA GLY A 25 -16.94 -6.15 -2.67
C GLY A 25 -15.51 -6.68 -2.67
N TRP A 26 -15.03 -7.04 -1.47
CA TRP A 26 -13.62 -7.35 -1.24
C TRP A 26 -13.26 -8.71 -1.79
N ARG A 27 -12.33 -8.74 -2.74
CA ARG A 27 -11.78 -9.97 -3.32
C ARG A 27 -10.30 -9.86 -3.61
N ARG A 28 -9.65 -10.96 -3.97
CA ARG A 28 -8.27 -10.89 -4.47
C ARG A 28 -8.22 -9.99 -5.72
N LEU A 29 -7.31 -9.03 -5.73
CA LEU A 29 -7.06 -8.18 -6.89
C LEU A 29 -6.23 -8.94 -7.93
N THR A 30 -6.57 -8.70 -9.19
CA THR A 30 -5.84 -9.16 -10.37
C THR A 30 -5.06 -8.00 -10.99
N TYR A 31 -4.12 -8.30 -11.88
CA TYR A 31 -3.40 -7.26 -12.62
C TYR A 31 -4.31 -6.41 -13.52
N ASN A 32 -5.47 -6.94 -13.94
CA ASN A 32 -6.42 -6.17 -14.74
C ASN A 32 -7.16 -5.13 -13.88
N ASP A 33 -7.46 -5.45 -12.62
CA ASP A 33 -8.09 -4.48 -11.70
C ASP A 33 -7.20 -3.24 -11.49
N LEU A 34 -5.87 -3.42 -11.49
CA LEU A 34 -4.93 -2.31 -11.33
C LEU A 34 -4.93 -1.32 -12.49
N LYS A 35 -5.58 -1.65 -13.63
CA LYS A 35 -5.64 -0.81 -14.82
C LYS A 35 -6.84 0.15 -14.83
N ILE A 36 -7.80 -0.03 -13.91
CA ILE A 36 -9.03 0.79 -13.80
C ILE A 36 -8.66 2.28 -13.85
N ASP A 37 -9.31 3.04 -14.74
CA ASP A 37 -9.06 4.47 -14.88
C ASP A 37 -9.98 5.26 -13.95
N SER A 38 -9.43 5.73 -12.84
CA SER A 38 -10.16 6.45 -11.81
C SER A 38 -9.20 7.26 -10.94
N PRO A 39 -9.55 8.48 -10.50
CA PRO A 39 -8.70 9.28 -9.62
C PRO A 39 -8.40 8.61 -8.27
N TYR A 40 -9.14 7.56 -7.89
CA TYR A 40 -8.84 6.75 -6.71
C TYR A 40 -7.70 5.74 -6.95
N ASN A 41 -7.34 5.45 -8.20
CA ASN A 41 -6.32 4.46 -8.51
C ASN A 41 -4.91 5.00 -8.21
N THR A 42 -4.42 4.70 -7.01
CA THR A 42 -3.07 5.08 -6.56
C THR A 42 -1.92 4.29 -7.21
N TYR A 43 -2.20 3.37 -8.13
CA TYR A 43 -1.21 2.80 -9.05
C TYR A 43 -1.02 3.66 -10.31
N LYS A 44 -2.04 4.42 -10.72
CA LYS A 44 -2.00 5.28 -11.91
C LYS A 44 -1.70 6.74 -11.58
N TYR A 45 -2.32 7.28 -10.53
CA TYR A 45 -2.21 8.69 -10.16
C TYR A 45 -1.33 8.90 -8.92
N PHE A 46 -0.70 10.09 -8.85
CA PHE A 46 0.12 10.52 -7.71
C PHE A 46 -0.75 11.13 -6.62
N GLY A 47 -0.25 11.15 -5.38
CA GLY A 47 -0.94 11.77 -4.26
C GLY A 47 -2.00 10.89 -3.61
N LEU A 48 -2.87 11.53 -2.84
CA LEU A 48 -4.02 10.90 -2.18
C LEU A 48 -5.22 10.82 -3.15
N PRO A 49 -6.14 9.85 -2.96
CA PRO A 49 -7.42 9.86 -3.65
C PRO A 49 -8.24 11.13 -3.29
N PRO A 50 -9.25 11.50 -4.09
CA PRO A 50 -10.05 12.71 -3.87
C PRO A 50 -10.78 12.74 -2.52
N THR A 51 -11.16 11.57 -1.99
CA THR A 51 -11.83 11.41 -0.70
C THR A 51 -11.29 10.20 0.05
N PRO A 52 -11.57 10.09 1.37
CA PRO A 52 -11.38 8.83 2.09
C PRO A 52 -12.14 7.67 1.43
N ILE A 53 -11.58 6.46 1.55
CA ILE A 53 -12.15 5.22 1.00
C ILE A 53 -12.85 4.35 2.06
N ASN A 54 -12.80 4.76 3.33
CA ASN A 54 -13.47 4.10 4.44
C ASN A 54 -13.62 5.05 5.64
N SER A 55 -14.27 4.57 6.70
CA SER A 55 -14.33 5.23 8.00
C SER A 55 -13.14 4.80 8.87
N PRO A 56 -12.16 5.68 9.15
CA PRO A 56 -10.97 5.32 9.91
C PRO A 56 -11.27 5.22 11.42
N GLY A 57 -10.70 4.22 12.08
CA GLY A 57 -10.68 4.15 13.54
C GLY A 57 -9.68 5.14 14.17
N LYS A 58 -9.81 5.37 15.48
CA LYS A 58 -8.94 6.30 16.25
C LYS A 58 -7.44 6.09 16.00
N ARG A 59 -6.97 4.84 15.97
CA ARG A 59 -5.55 4.51 15.74
C ARG A 59 -5.06 4.96 14.37
N ALA A 60 -5.89 4.80 13.32
CA ALA A 60 -5.54 5.23 11.97
C ALA A 60 -5.45 6.76 11.86
N ILE A 61 -6.37 7.48 12.50
CA ILE A 61 -6.33 8.95 12.58
C ILE A 61 -5.06 9.42 13.28
N LEU A 62 -4.74 8.85 14.44
CA LEU A 62 -3.52 9.20 15.18
C LEU A 62 -2.25 8.91 14.37
N ALA A 63 -2.19 7.78 13.66
CA ALA A 63 -1.05 7.44 12.80
C ALA A 63 -0.92 8.39 11.59
N ALA A 64 -2.04 8.93 11.08
CA ALA A 64 -2.03 9.91 10.01
C ALA A 64 -1.52 11.29 10.50
N LEU A 65 -1.92 11.72 11.70
CA LEU A 65 -1.50 12.97 12.32
C LEU A 65 -0.06 12.93 12.86
N TYR A 66 0.31 11.81 13.47
CA TYR A 66 1.59 11.62 14.16
C TYR A 66 2.29 10.36 13.64
N PRO A 67 2.74 10.35 12.37
CA PRO A 67 3.45 9.20 11.83
C PRO A 67 4.80 9.08 12.52
N GLU A 68 5.22 7.84 12.78
CA GLU A 68 6.59 7.60 13.20
C GLU A 68 7.59 8.02 12.11
N LYS A 69 8.75 8.52 12.52
CA LYS A 69 9.76 9.11 11.63
C LYS A 69 10.73 8.04 11.14
N HIS A 70 10.65 7.71 9.84
CA HIS A 70 11.53 6.75 9.18
C HIS A 70 11.72 7.12 7.72
N ASP A 71 12.67 6.45 7.04
CA ASP A 71 12.88 6.60 5.59
C ASP A 71 12.28 5.45 4.77
N TYR A 72 11.42 4.62 5.36
CA TYR A 72 10.85 3.47 4.66
C TYR A 72 9.93 3.91 3.52
N LEU A 73 10.13 3.32 2.36
CA LEU A 73 9.34 3.54 1.13
C LEU A 73 8.54 2.31 0.71
N TYR A 74 8.88 1.13 1.21
CA TYR A 74 8.21 -0.11 0.84
C TYR A 74 7.95 -0.96 2.07
N PHE A 75 6.91 -1.79 1.98
CA PHE A 75 6.63 -2.85 2.94
C PHE A 75 6.09 -4.07 2.21
N VAL A 76 6.31 -5.25 2.78
CA VAL A 76 5.75 -6.53 2.31
C VAL A 76 5.51 -7.43 3.53
N ALA A 77 4.49 -8.27 3.48
CA ALA A 77 4.19 -9.22 4.56
C ALA A 77 5.42 -10.08 4.90
N ASP A 78 5.59 -10.39 6.18
CA ASP A 78 6.72 -11.18 6.70
C ASP A 78 6.45 -12.68 6.86
N GLY A 79 5.20 -13.12 6.67
CA GLY A 79 4.75 -14.50 6.88
C GLY A 79 4.45 -14.85 8.34
N LYS A 80 4.55 -13.90 9.27
CA LYS A 80 4.34 -14.09 10.72
C LYS A 80 3.26 -13.16 11.30
N GLY A 81 2.53 -12.46 10.44
CA GLY A 81 1.50 -11.49 10.83
C GLY A 81 1.98 -10.03 10.86
N GLY A 82 3.23 -9.77 10.47
CA GLY A 82 3.83 -8.45 10.38
C GLY A 82 4.27 -8.09 8.96
N HIS A 83 5.16 -7.10 8.86
CA HIS A 83 5.69 -6.60 7.60
C HIS A 83 7.18 -6.30 7.70
N TRP A 84 7.91 -6.65 6.64
CA TRP A 84 9.26 -6.15 6.41
C TRP A 84 9.20 -4.78 5.75
N PHE A 85 9.81 -3.78 6.39
CA PHE A 85 9.96 -2.43 5.83
C PHE A 85 11.32 -2.27 5.15
N SER A 86 11.37 -1.46 4.08
CA SER A 86 12.62 -1.24 3.33
C SER A 86 12.68 0.17 2.76
N LYS A 87 13.91 0.69 2.64
CA LYS A 87 14.18 2.07 2.17
C LYS A 87 14.32 2.16 0.65
N ASN A 88 14.66 1.07 -0.02
CA ASN A 88 14.91 1.05 -1.46
C ASN A 88 14.30 -0.19 -2.13
N HIS A 89 14.16 -0.11 -3.46
CA HIS A 89 13.50 -1.14 -4.26
C HIS A 89 14.24 -2.49 -4.23
N ARG A 90 15.57 -2.48 -4.25
CA ARG A 90 16.38 -3.72 -4.24
C ARG A 90 16.13 -4.53 -2.97
N GLU A 91 16.13 -3.87 -1.82
CA GLU A 91 15.81 -4.49 -0.53
C GLU A 91 14.37 -5.02 -0.51
N HIS A 92 13.41 -4.23 -1.02
CA HIS A 92 12.02 -4.65 -1.12
C HIS A 92 11.87 -5.93 -1.95
N ILE A 93 12.51 -6.03 -3.12
CA ILE A 93 12.46 -7.24 -3.97
C ILE A 93 13.06 -8.45 -3.26
N ASN A 94 14.13 -8.27 -2.49
CA ASN A 94 14.68 -9.36 -1.68
C ASN A 94 13.69 -9.83 -0.61
N ASN A 95 12.99 -8.92 0.07
CA ASN A 95 11.95 -9.27 1.04
C ASN A 95 10.75 -9.94 0.37
N VAL A 96 10.35 -9.50 -0.83
CA VAL A 96 9.31 -10.16 -1.64
C VAL A 96 9.71 -11.59 -1.99
N LYS A 97 10.97 -11.84 -2.37
CA LYS A 97 11.48 -13.19 -2.64
C LYS A 97 11.38 -14.09 -1.40
N LYS A 98 11.76 -13.57 -0.22
CA LYS A 98 11.61 -14.29 1.06
C LYS A 98 10.15 -14.65 1.35
N TYR A 99 9.24 -13.67 1.23
CA TYR A 99 7.81 -13.89 1.43
C TYR A 99 7.22 -14.92 0.44
N ARG A 100 7.60 -14.84 -0.83
CA ARG A 100 7.17 -15.83 -1.84
C ARG A 100 7.71 -17.23 -1.62
N LYS A 101 8.91 -17.36 -1.03
CA LYS A 101 9.44 -18.67 -0.63
C LYS A 101 8.62 -19.24 0.51
N TRP A 102 8.35 -18.43 1.54
CA TRP A 102 7.50 -18.81 2.67
C TRP A 102 6.09 -19.23 2.24
N LEU A 103 5.46 -18.55 1.26
CA LEU A 103 4.15 -18.95 0.74
C LEU A 103 4.08 -20.34 0.07
N LYS A 104 5.24 -20.92 -0.28
CA LYS A 104 5.32 -22.24 -0.92
C LYS A 104 5.63 -23.36 0.07
N GLU A 105 6.01 -23.01 1.29
CA GLU A 105 6.25 -23.93 2.41
C GLU A 105 4.95 -24.18 3.15
#